data_AF-A0A8T4Q0A4-F1
#
_entry.id   AF-A0A8T4Q0A4-F1
#
_cell.length_a   1.000
_cell.length_b   1.000
_cell.length_c   1.000
_cell.angle_alpha   90.00
_cell.angle_beta   90.00
_cell.angle_gamma   90.00
#
_symmetry.space_group_name_H-M   'P 1'
#
loop_
_entity.id
_entity.type
_entity.pdbx_description
1 polymer ?
#
loop_
_entity_poly.entity_id
_entity_poly.type
_entity_poly.pdbx_seq_one_letter_code
_entity_poly.pdbx_strand_id
1 'polypeptide(L)'
;MNNKGQLIWAVLLFAIIVIVIGGVIYYNYTSNTVESLQEDSIMNNSGSKIEIKPSIICNESNLTCIGTALFICINNNWTKTLDCPKGCDPIAKKCIEIKENLDILGLEDYPEPFIINGAYNSKNKFIVGDKGFATDSVAVSLITSNLQFLSGNNQITPLLILTSEVTSSNIANSNLILVGDPCRNDLVREYLGLLKCEDWAYPAGKGVIKFYEDGGYGILIVAGKTADDVLKAAKVISNHNQYSLKGSEALVSGTKDNPIID
;
A
#
# COMPACT_ATOMS: atom_id res chain seq x y z
N MET A 1 13.19 -62.17 -0.62
CA MET A 1 11.79 -62.02 -1.05
C MET A 1 11.62 -60.61 -1.58
N ASN A 2 11.49 -60.52 -2.91
CA ASN A 2 11.37 -59.29 -3.69
C ASN A 2 9.98 -58.67 -3.48
N ASN A 3 9.91 -57.36 -3.25
CA ASN A 3 8.67 -56.62 -3.43
C ASN A 3 8.93 -55.41 -4.35
N LYS A 4 8.86 -55.69 -5.65
CA LYS A 4 8.70 -54.69 -6.71
C LYS A 4 7.24 -54.77 -7.14
N GLY A 5 6.51 -53.66 -7.05
CA GLY A 5 5.18 -53.61 -7.64
C GLY A 5 4.38 -52.40 -7.20
N GLN A 6 4.40 -51.36 -8.02
CA GLN A 6 3.28 -50.53 -8.47
C GLN A 6 3.70 -49.07 -8.65
N LEU A 7 4.01 -48.73 -9.90
CA LEU A 7 4.09 -47.39 -10.42
C LEU A 7 3.65 -47.49 -11.88
N ILE A 8 2.50 -46.92 -12.22
CA ILE A 8 2.10 -46.35 -13.52
C ILE A 8 0.67 -45.78 -13.35
N TRP A 9 0.41 -44.71 -14.12
CA TRP A 9 -0.82 -43.91 -14.36
C TRP A 9 -0.72 -42.50 -13.76
N ALA A 10 0.02 -41.60 -14.41
CA ALA A 10 -0.44 -40.74 -15.51
C ALA A 10 -1.32 -39.57 -15.03
N VAL A 11 -0.71 -38.39 -14.87
CA VAL A 11 -1.40 -37.11 -15.00
C VAL A 11 -0.61 -36.24 -15.97
N LEU A 12 -1.14 -36.18 -17.18
CA LEU A 12 -0.85 -35.23 -18.24
C LEU A 12 -1.47 -33.87 -17.90
N LEU A 13 -0.96 -32.82 -18.56
CA LEU A 13 -1.38 -31.40 -18.56
C LEU A 13 -0.85 -30.55 -17.39
N PHE A 14 0.12 -29.67 -17.68
CA PHE A 14 -0.13 -28.24 -17.89
C PHE A 14 1.19 -27.57 -18.31
N ALA A 15 1.37 -27.37 -19.62
CA ALA A 15 2.33 -26.41 -20.15
C ALA A 15 1.52 -25.30 -20.82
N ILE A 16 1.26 -24.23 -20.07
CA ILE A 16 0.87 -22.94 -20.65
C ILE A 16 2.01 -21.98 -20.29
N ILE A 17 2.93 -21.84 -21.23
CA ILE A 17 3.95 -20.80 -21.25
C ILE A 17 3.21 -19.52 -21.68
N VAL A 18 2.92 -18.63 -20.73
CA VAL A 18 2.51 -17.26 -21.03
C VAL A 18 3.77 -16.40 -21.06
N ILE A 19 4.22 -16.06 -22.26
CA ILE A 19 5.20 -15.01 -22.49
C ILE A 19 4.43 -13.68 -22.47
N VAL A 20 4.50 -12.93 -21.36
CA VAL A 20 4.11 -11.52 -21.36
C VAL A 20 5.37 -10.70 -21.62
N ILE A 21 5.51 -10.25 -22.87
CA ILE A 21 6.50 -9.24 -23.25
C ILE A 21 5.99 -7.90 -22.72
N GLY A 22 6.85 -7.20 -21.97
CA GLY A 22 6.57 -5.89 -21.39
C GLY A 22 6.23 -4.86 -22.46
N GLY A 23 5.03 -4.29 -22.35
CA GLY A 23 4.65 -3.03 -22.98
C GLY A 23 4.43 -2.00 -21.89
N VAL A 24 5.34 -1.04 -21.79
CA VAL A 24 5.17 0.18 -20.99
C VAL A 24 4.11 1.03 -21.69
N ILE A 25 2.92 1.11 -21.12
CA ILE A 25 1.85 2.00 -21.60
C ILE A 25 1.95 3.32 -20.84
N TYR A 26 2.43 4.36 -21.54
CA TYR A 26 2.29 5.74 -21.10
C TYR A 26 0.84 6.18 -21.32
N TYR A 27 0.11 6.48 -20.24
CA TYR A 27 -1.17 7.16 -20.34
C TYR A 27 -0.93 8.67 -20.45
N ASN A 28 -0.93 9.18 -21.69
CA ASN A 28 -1.09 10.62 -21.91
C ASN A 28 -2.55 10.98 -21.67
N TYR A 29 -2.79 11.73 -20.60
CA TYR A 29 -4.09 12.27 -20.26
C TYR A 29 -4.38 13.49 -21.15
N THR A 30 -4.94 13.27 -22.34
CA THR A 30 -5.48 14.36 -23.17
C THR A 30 -6.87 14.71 -22.65
N SER A 31 -7.00 15.91 -22.08
CA SER A 31 -8.28 16.51 -21.74
C SER A 31 -9.10 16.73 -23.01
N ASN A 32 -10.05 15.83 -23.28
CA ASN A 32 -11.04 16.04 -24.34
C ASN A 32 -12.01 17.13 -23.88
N THR A 33 -11.88 18.30 -24.48
CA THR A 33 -12.92 19.32 -24.51
C THR A 33 -14.12 18.75 -25.26
N VAL A 34 -15.27 18.70 -24.60
CA VAL A 34 -16.54 18.31 -25.22
C VAL A 34 -16.92 19.40 -26.22
N GLU A 35 -16.66 19.17 -27.51
CA GLU A 35 -17.22 19.97 -28.59
C GLU A 35 -18.75 19.76 -28.62
N SER A 36 -19.47 20.88 -28.59
CA SER A 36 -20.91 20.94 -28.78
C SER A 36 -21.27 20.36 -30.15
N LEU A 37 -22.12 19.33 -30.18
CA LEU A 37 -22.71 18.81 -31.39
C LEU A 37 -23.61 19.87 -32.03
N GLN A 38 -23.17 20.45 -33.14
CA GLN A 38 -24.00 21.23 -34.05
C GLN A 38 -24.74 20.26 -34.98
N GLU A 39 -26.06 20.38 -35.05
CA GLU A 39 -26.91 19.60 -35.95
C GLU A 39 -26.73 20.07 -37.40
N ASP A 40 -25.79 19.50 -38.13
CA ASP A 40 -25.69 19.69 -39.58
C ASP A 40 -26.76 18.85 -40.30
N SER A 41 -27.68 19.53 -40.98
CA SER A 41 -28.72 18.93 -41.81
C SER A 41 -28.17 18.61 -43.20
N ILE A 42 -27.99 17.32 -43.50
CA ILE A 42 -27.57 16.84 -44.83
C ILE A 42 -28.82 16.64 -45.70
N MET A 43 -28.97 17.48 -46.73
CA MET A 43 -29.97 17.31 -47.80
C MET A 43 -29.41 16.40 -48.91
N ASN A 44 -30.03 15.23 -49.12
CA ASN A 44 -29.73 14.36 -50.27
C ASN A 44 -30.75 14.57 -51.41
N ASN A 45 -30.24 14.70 -52.63
CA ASN A 45 -30.95 15.10 -53.86
C ASN A 45 -31.78 13.98 -54.54
N SER A 46 -32.33 13.03 -53.77
CA SER A 46 -32.94 11.80 -54.34
C SER A 46 -34.42 11.58 -54.01
N GLY A 47 -35.12 12.52 -53.34
CA GLY A 47 -36.56 12.41 -53.07
C GLY A 47 -36.99 11.16 -52.27
N SER A 48 -36.03 10.44 -51.67
CA SER A 48 -36.27 9.25 -50.86
C SER A 48 -36.04 9.61 -49.40
N LYS A 49 -37.07 9.40 -48.57
CA LYS A 49 -37.04 9.65 -47.13
C LYS A 49 -36.04 8.67 -46.51
N ILE A 50 -34.83 9.13 -46.17
CA ILE A 50 -33.87 8.32 -45.42
C ILE A 50 -34.36 8.31 -43.97
N GLU A 51 -34.95 7.19 -43.56
CA GLU A 51 -35.26 6.95 -42.16
C GLU A 51 -33.94 6.66 -41.43
N ILE A 52 -33.36 7.69 -40.82
CA ILE A 52 -32.16 7.54 -40.01
C ILE A 52 -32.60 6.85 -38.73
N LYS A 53 -32.29 5.55 -38.63
CA LYS A 53 -32.51 4.79 -37.41
C LYS A 53 -31.73 5.47 -36.27
N PRO A 54 -32.36 5.80 -35.12
CA PRO A 54 -31.69 6.51 -34.05
C PRO A 54 -30.45 5.72 -33.60
N SER A 55 -29.34 6.43 -33.43
CA SER A 55 -28.09 5.85 -32.94
C SER A 55 -28.30 5.33 -31.52
N ILE A 56 -27.87 4.09 -31.27
CA ILE A 56 -27.82 3.55 -29.91
C ILE A 56 -26.68 4.29 -29.19
N ILE A 57 -27.05 5.09 -28.19
CA ILE A 57 -26.14 5.88 -27.34
C ILE A 57 -25.59 4.99 -26.23
N CYS A 58 -26.42 4.10 -25.66
CA CYS A 58 -26.01 3.18 -24.61
C CYS A 58 -26.91 1.94 -24.53
N ASN A 59 -26.37 0.84 -24.00
CA ASN A 59 -27.18 -0.35 -23.70
C ASN A 59 -27.82 -0.20 -22.32
N GLU A 60 -29.10 -0.57 -22.20
CA GLU A 60 -29.85 -0.46 -20.96
C GLU A 60 -29.14 -1.15 -19.78
N SER A 61 -29.22 -0.52 -18.60
CA SER A 61 -28.59 -0.99 -17.36
C SER A 61 -27.07 -0.98 -17.34
N ASN A 62 -26.38 -0.51 -18.39
CA ASN A 62 -24.96 -0.25 -18.30
C ASN A 62 -24.69 0.89 -17.32
N LEU A 63 -23.65 0.72 -16.51
CA LEU A 63 -23.08 1.76 -15.67
C LEU A 63 -21.86 2.39 -16.37
N THR A 64 -21.66 3.68 -16.17
CA THR A 64 -20.45 4.41 -16.57
C THR A 64 -20.12 5.53 -15.59
N CYS A 65 -18.84 5.88 -15.51
CA CYS A 65 -18.36 7.01 -14.73
C CYS A 65 -18.14 8.21 -15.66
N ILE A 66 -18.71 9.37 -15.32
CA ILE A 66 -18.43 10.64 -16.02
C ILE A 66 -18.04 11.66 -14.96
N GLY A 67 -16.76 12.03 -14.94
CA GLY A 67 -16.19 12.89 -13.90
C GLY A 67 -16.31 12.26 -12.52
N THR A 68 -16.96 12.98 -11.59
CA THR A 68 -17.18 12.56 -10.21
C THR A 68 -18.56 11.95 -9.97
N ALA A 69 -19.24 11.45 -11.01
CA ALA A 69 -20.56 10.85 -10.86
C ALA A 69 -20.71 9.53 -11.63
N LEU A 70 -21.55 8.66 -11.07
CA LEU A 70 -21.92 7.38 -11.64
C LEU A 70 -23.27 7.52 -12.37
N PHE A 71 -23.33 7.03 -13.61
CA PHE A 71 -24.49 7.09 -14.48
C PHE A 71 -24.95 5.69 -14.86
N ILE A 72 -26.26 5.53 -15.03
CA ILE A 72 -26.91 4.33 -15.56
C ILE A 72 -27.65 4.67 -16.87
N CYS A 73 -27.63 3.76 -17.84
CA CYS A 73 -28.39 3.93 -19.08
C CYS A 73 -29.84 3.49 -18.91
N ILE A 74 -30.80 4.39 -19.17
CA ILE A 74 -32.24 4.13 -19.15
C ILE A 74 -32.83 4.70 -20.44
N ASN A 75 -33.60 3.89 -21.19
CA ASN A 75 -34.23 4.30 -22.45
C ASN A 75 -33.24 4.96 -23.44
N ASN A 76 -32.05 4.36 -23.61
CA ASN A 76 -30.97 4.88 -24.47
C ASN A 76 -30.44 6.28 -24.05
N ASN A 77 -30.57 6.66 -22.78
CA ASN A 77 -30.03 7.93 -22.25
C ASN A 77 -29.31 7.73 -20.90
N TRP A 78 -28.20 8.45 -20.69
CA TRP A 78 -27.43 8.39 -19.45
C TRP A 78 -28.10 9.21 -18.35
N THR A 79 -28.48 8.54 -17.26
CA THR A 79 -29.10 9.16 -16.10
C THR A 79 -28.14 9.09 -14.92
N LYS A 80 -27.86 10.25 -14.30
CA LYS A 80 -27.01 10.32 -13.11
C LYS A 80 -27.68 9.54 -11.97
N THR A 81 -26.98 8.55 -11.44
CA THR A 81 -27.48 7.70 -10.35
C THR A 81 -26.94 8.16 -9.00
N LEU A 82 -25.65 8.52 -8.95
CA LEU A 82 -24.97 8.82 -7.70
C LEU A 82 -23.84 9.85 -7.93
N ASP A 83 -23.76 10.84 -7.05
CA ASP A 83 -22.59 11.72 -6.96
C ASP A 83 -21.51 11.02 -6.12
N CYS A 84 -20.28 10.98 -6.63
CA CYS A 84 -19.12 10.36 -6.01
C CYS A 84 -18.11 11.45 -5.58
N PRO A 85 -18.17 11.97 -4.33
CA PRO A 85 -17.35 13.11 -3.89
C PRO A 85 -15.84 12.89 -4.01
N LYS A 86 -15.40 11.64 -4.04
CA LYS A 86 -13.99 11.23 -4.17
C LYS A 86 -13.61 10.68 -5.53
N GLY A 87 -14.52 10.76 -6.51
CA GLY A 87 -14.33 10.20 -7.84
C GLY A 87 -15.01 8.86 -8.04
N CYS A 88 -15.04 8.42 -9.29
CA CYS A 88 -15.72 7.22 -9.76
C CYS A 88 -14.68 6.35 -10.48
N ASP A 89 -14.64 5.06 -10.19
CA ASP A 89 -13.72 4.11 -10.82
C ASP A 89 -14.29 3.66 -12.18
N PRO A 90 -13.69 4.04 -13.32
CA PRO A 90 -14.23 3.73 -14.64
C PRO A 90 -14.18 2.25 -14.99
N ILE A 91 -13.31 1.47 -14.33
CA ILE A 91 -13.16 0.03 -14.56
C ILE A 91 -14.20 -0.71 -13.71
N ALA A 92 -14.25 -0.40 -12.41
CA ALA A 92 -15.17 -1.06 -11.49
C ALA A 92 -16.62 -0.55 -11.59
N LYS A 93 -16.84 0.58 -12.27
CA LYS A 93 -18.15 1.24 -12.47
C LYS A 93 -18.89 1.48 -11.15
N LYS A 94 -18.16 1.99 -10.16
CA LYS A 94 -18.68 2.32 -8.83
C LYS A 94 -18.06 3.61 -8.32
N CYS A 95 -18.75 4.28 -7.39
CA CYS A 95 -18.10 5.34 -6.63
C CYS A 95 -16.93 4.77 -5.84
N ILE A 96 -15.85 5.55 -5.76
CA ILE A 96 -14.76 5.25 -4.85
C ILE A 96 -15.29 5.53 -3.45
N GLU A 97 -15.58 4.46 -2.72
CA GLU A 97 -16.02 4.57 -1.33
C GLU A 97 -14.86 5.10 -0.49
N ILE A 98 -15.14 6.13 0.31
CA ILE A 98 -14.31 6.42 1.46
C ILE A 98 -14.58 5.25 2.40
N LYS A 99 -13.57 4.43 2.68
CA LYS A 99 -13.65 3.57 3.86
C LYS A 99 -13.64 4.50 5.08
N GLU A 100 -14.81 5.03 5.45
CA GLU A 100 -15.01 5.88 6.63
C GLU A 100 -14.86 5.08 7.95
N ASN A 101 -14.52 3.80 7.83
CA ASN A 101 -14.08 2.94 8.91
C ASN A 101 -13.02 1.97 8.37
N LEU A 102 -12.01 2.50 7.66
CA LEU A 102 -10.74 1.80 7.61
C LEU A 102 -10.27 1.80 9.06
N ASP A 103 -10.20 0.64 9.72
CA ASP A 103 -9.58 0.53 11.04
C ASP A 103 -8.17 1.10 10.88
N ILE A 104 -8.00 2.38 11.21
CA ILE A 104 -6.72 3.06 11.04
C ILE A 104 -5.81 2.40 12.06
N LEU A 105 -4.95 1.49 11.59
CA LEU A 105 -3.96 0.85 12.45
C LEU A 105 -3.18 1.94 13.18
N GLY A 106 -3.37 1.97 14.49
CA GLY A 106 -2.70 2.86 15.42
C GLY A 106 -1.61 2.11 16.18
N LEU A 107 -0.76 2.87 16.87
CA LEU A 107 0.29 2.32 17.73
C LEU A 107 -0.27 1.50 18.90
N GLU A 108 -1.53 1.72 19.27
CA GLU A 108 -2.29 0.88 20.19
C GLU A 108 -2.56 -0.54 19.67
N ASP A 109 -2.54 -0.74 18.34
CA ASP A 109 -2.78 -2.04 17.71
C ASP A 109 -1.49 -2.87 17.56
N TYR A 110 -0.32 -2.27 17.81
CA TYR A 110 0.94 -3.01 17.82
C TYR A 110 0.91 -4.09 18.91
N PRO A 111 1.26 -5.36 18.60
CA PRO A 111 2.09 -5.82 17.49
C PRO A 111 1.38 -6.28 16.21
N GLU A 112 0.05 -6.14 16.09
CA GLU A 112 -0.62 -6.43 14.82
C GLU A 112 -0.24 -5.37 13.77
N PRO A 113 -0.13 -5.70 12.47
CA PRO A 113 -0.29 -7.01 11.82
C PRO A 113 1.01 -7.82 11.72
N PHE A 114 2.05 -7.43 12.47
CA PHE A 114 3.34 -8.12 12.46
C PHE A 114 3.28 -9.48 13.18
N ILE A 115 2.41 -9.60 14.17
CA ILE A 115 1.99 -10.86 14.79
C ILE A 115 0.52 -11.08 14.44
N ILE A 116 0.14 -12.28 14.01
CA ILE A 116 -1.25 -12.67 13.73
C ILE A 116 -1.53 -13.95 14.50
N ASN A 117 -2.56 -13.95 15.35
CA ASN A 117 -2.93 -15.10 16.18
C ASN A 117 -1.75 -15.65 17.01
N GLY A 118 -0.90 -14.75 17.53
CA GLY A 118 0.29 -15.13 18.32
C GLY A 118 1.43 -15.74 17.50
N ALA A 119 1.38 -15.67 16.17
CA ALA A 119 2.46 -16.13 15.29
C ALA A 119 3.04 -14.98 14.45
N TYR A 120 4.36 -15.00 14.26
CA TYR A 120 5.04 -14.05 13.40
C TYR A 120 4.55 -14.15 11.95
N ASN A 121 4.20 -12.99 11.39
CA ASN A 121 3.77 -12.90 10.01
C ASN A 121 4.98 -12.97 9.06
N SER A 122 5.04 -14.01 8.23
CA SER A 122 6.14 -14.21 7.26
C SER A 122 6.21 -13.13 6.17
N LYS A 123 5.18 -12.29 6.04
CA LYS A 123 5.17 -11.11 5.17
C LYS A 123 5.91 -9.91 5.74
N ASN A 124 6.37 -9.96 6.99
CA ASN A 124 7.14 -8.88 7.60
C ASN A 124 8.51 -8.72 6.93
N LYS A 125 8.86 -7.48 6.59
CA LYS A 125 10.17 -7.08 6.04
C LYS A 125 10.75 -5.98 6.91
N PHE A 126 12.01 -6.13 7.30
CA PHE A 126 12.76 -5.08 7.97
C PHE A 126 13.61 -4.36 6.94
N ILE A 127 13.52 -3.03 6.90
CA ILE A 127 14.25 -2.24 5.92
C ILE A 127 15.09 -1.18 6.63
N VAL A 128 16.39 -1.19 6.33
CA VAL A 128 17.37 -0.21 6.83
C VAL A 128 18.05 0.48 5.66
N GLY A 129 18.54 1.69 5.90
CA GLY A 129 19.28 2.46 4.91
C GLY A 129 20.60 1.80 4.50
N ASP A 130 20.95 1.87 3.21
CA ASP A 130 22.25 1.41 2.69
C ASP A 130 23.43 2.16 3.32
N LYS A 131 23.20 3.43 3.67
CA LYS A 131 24.16 4.30 4.37
C LYS A 131 23.82 4.48 5.85
N GLY A 132 22.85 3.72 6.36
CA GLY A 132 22.35 3.82 7.73
C GLY A 132 23.43 3.64 8.79
N PHE A 133 23.12 4.03 10.02
CA PHE A 133 24.04 3.77 11.12
C PHE A 133 24.07 2.27 11.42
N ALA A 134 25.21 1.75 11.89
CA ALA A 134 25.28 0.36 12.36
C ALA A 134 24.25 0.07 13.48
N THR A 135 23.83 1.11 14.21
CA THR A 135 22.78 1.03 15.24
C THR A 135 21.40 0.75 14.67
N ASP A 136 21.14 0.99 13.38
CA ASP A 136 19.84 0.71 12.76
C ASP A 136 19.60 -0.81 12.73
N SER A 137 20.65 -1.60 12.45
CA SER A 137 20.61 -3.08 12.54
C SER A 137 20.45 -3.56 13.99
N VAL A 138 21.01 -2.84 14.96
CA VAL A 138 20.80 -3.12 16.39
C VAL A 138 19.35 -2.83 16.78
N ALA A 139 18.78 -1.72 16.31
CA ALA A 139 17.37 -1.38 16.51
C ALA A 139 16.46 -2.46 15.92
N VAL A 140 16.71 -2.93 14.69
CA VAL A 140 16.00 -4.07 14.10
C VAL A 140 16.09 -5.31 15.00
N SER A 141 17.26 -5.59 15.57
CA SER A 141 17.46 -6.74 16.46
C SER A 141 16.62 -6.64 17.74
N LEU A 142 16.46 -5.43 18.31
CA LEU A 142 15.59 -5.20 19.48
C LEU A 142 14.13 -5.51 19.14
N ILE A 143 13.63 -4.95 18.04
CA ILE A 143 12.24 -5.14 17.58
C ILE A 143 12.00 -6.62 17.26
N THR A 144 12.93 -7.25 16.52
CA THR A 144 12.87 -8.68 16.19
C THR A 144 12.83 -9.54 17.45
N SER A 145 13.64 -9.24 18.46
CA SER A 145 13.66 -10.00 19.71
C SER A 145 12.32 -9.93 20.44
N ASN A 146 11.69 -8.75 20.44
CA ASN A 146 10.33 -8.60 20.97
C ASN A 146 9.31 -9.40 20.16
N LEU A 147 9.32 -9.30 18.83
CA LEU A 147 8.41 -10.08 17.97
C LEU A 147 8.61 -11.59 18.13
N GLN A 148 9.86 -12.06 18.31
CA GLN A 148 10.16 -13.47 18.61
C GLN A 148 9.54 -13.90 19.95
N PHE A 149 9.62 -13.04 20.98
CA PHE A 149 8.98 -13.31 22.27
C PHE A 149 7.45 -13.38 22.14
N LEU A 150 6.84 -12.45 21.42
CA LEU A 150 5.40 -12.40 21.19
C LEU A 150 4.91 -13.56 20.30
N SER A 151 5.75 -14.08 19.42
CA SER A 151 5.46 -15.23 18.57
C SER A 151 5.52 -16.59 19.30
N GLY A 152 5.83 -16.60 20.60
CA GLY A 152 5.92 -17.80 21.42
C GLY A 152 7.05 -18.75 20.97
N ASN A 153 6.73 -20.03 20.78
CA ASN A 153 7.71 -21.06 20.42
C ASN A 153 8.06 -21.12 18.93
N ASN A 154 7.46 -20.26 18.10
CA ASN A 154 7.74 -20.27 16.67
C ASN A 154 9.05 -19.55 16.40
N GLN A 155 10.05 -20.24 15.85
CA GLN A 155 11.27 -19.61 15.40
C GLN A 155 10.96 -18.63 14.27
N ILE A 156 11.38 -17.37 14.42
CA ILE A 156 11.24 -16.36 13.38
C ILE A 156 12.57 -16.20 12.65
N THR A 157 12.50 -16.06 11.33
CA THR A 157 13.66 -15.73 10.49
C THR A 157 13.39 -14.35 9.88
N PRO A 158 13.81 -13.25 10.54
CA PRO A 158 13.55 -11.91 10.03
C PRO A 158 14.30 -11.73 8.71
N LEU A 159 13.64 -11.12 7.72
CA LEU A 159 14.29 -10.70 6.49
C LEU A 159 14.67 -9.23 6.60
N LEU A 160 15.97 -8.97 6.71
CA LEU A 160 16.55 -7.64 6.66
C LEU A 160 16.93 -7.32 5.21
N ILE A 161 16.45 -6.19 4.70
CA ILE A 161 16.66 -5.71 3.33
C ILE A 161 17.28 -4.32 3.41
N LEU A 162 18.31 -4.05 2.62
CA LEU A 162 18.83 -2.69 2.46
C LEU A 162 17.92 -1.89 1.54
N THR A 163 17.75 -0.59 1.77
CA THR A 163 16.91 0.26 0.89
C THR A 163 17.31 0.15 -0.59
N SER A 164 18.60 -0.03 -0.90
CA SER A 164 19.11 -0.24 -2.26
C SER A 164 18.71 -1.57 -2.91
N GLU A 165 18.29 -2.55 -2.12
CA GLU A 165 17.84 -3.88 -2.55
C GLU A 165 16.31 -3.96 -2.66
N VAL A 166 15.61 -2.90 -2.26
CA VAL A 166 14.15 -2.85 -2.35
C VAL A 166 13.72 -2.73 -3.81
N THR A 167 12.75 -3.55 -4.18
CA THR A 167 12.12 -3.55 -5.49
C THR A 167 10.61 -3.62 -5.28
N SER A 168 9.81 -3.05 -6.18
CA SER A 168 8.35 -3.08 -6.02
C SER A 168 7.80 -4.49 -5.84
N SER A 169 8.44 -5.51 -6.42
CA SER A 169 8.03 -6.91 -6.29
C SER A 169 8.37 -7.55 -4.94
N ASN A 170 9.45 -7.15 -4.26
CA ASN A 170 9.86 -7.80 -3.00
C ASN A 170 9.21 -7.21 -1.75
N ILE A 171 8.70 -5.97 -1.83
CA ILE A 171 7.93 -5.31 -0.77
C ILE A 171 6.43 -5.21 -1.07
N ALA A 172 5.99 -5.52 -2.30
CA ALA A 172 4.56 -5.59 -2.58
C ALA A 172 3.87 -6.56 -1.61
N ASN A 173 2.71 -6.16 -1.11
CA ASN A 173 1.86 -6.99 -0.26
C ASN A 173 2.57 -7.50 1.01
N SER A 174 3.41 -6.64 1.62
CA SER A 174 4.22 -6.97 2.80
C SER A 174 4.02 -5.94 3.91
N ASN A 175 4.13 -6.38 5.17
CA ASN A 175 4.23 -5.45 6.29
C ASN A 175 5.68 -4.94 6.37
N LEU A 176 5.85 -3.63 6.53
CA LEU A 176 7.18 -3.02 6.54
C LEU A 176 7.50 -2.47 7.92
N ILE A 177 8.72 -2.76 8.38
CA ILE A 177 9.33 -2.13 9.55
C ILE A 177 10.54 -1.34 9.04
N LEU A 178 10.35 -0.05 8.87
CA LEU A 178 11.33 0.88 8.33
C LEU A 178 12.13 1.48 9.49
N VAL A 179 13.44 1.28 9.51
CA VAL A 179 14.31 1.72 10.61
C VAL A 179 15.40 2.66 10.08
N GLY A 180 15.66 3.74 10.83
CA GLY A 180 16.74 4.69 10.57
C GLY A 180 16.25 6.11 10.27
N ASP A 181 17.16 6.96 9.81
CA ASP A 181 16.85 8.36 9.50
C ASP A 181 16.48 8.58 8.02
N PRO A 182 15.64 9.58 7.70
CA PRO A 182 15.22 9.86 6.32
C PRO A 182 16.33 10.35 5.39
N CYS A 183 17.52 10.75 5.88
CA CYS A 183 18.65 11.10 5.01
C CYS A 183 19.43 9.88 4.53
N ARG A 184 19.32 8.74 5.24
CA ARG A 184 20.04 7.50 4.95
C ARG A 184 19.13 6.34 4.55
N ASN A 185 17.82 6.48 4.73
CA ASN A 185 16.82 5.52 4.31
C ASN A 185 15.72 6.24 3.49
N ASP A 186 15.80 6.11 2.16
CA ASP A 186 14.87 6.79 1.23
C ASP A 186 13.41 6.36 1.40
N LEU A 187 13.13 5.13 1.83
CA LEU A 187 11.76 4.68 2.08
C LEU A 187 11.18 5.33 3.33
N VAL A 188 11.98 5.51 4.39
CA VAL A 188 11.55 6.30 5.55
C VAL A 188 11.14 7.70 5.09
N ARG A 189 11.98 8.35 4.28
CA ARG A 189 11.70 9.68 3.70
C ARG A 189 10.41 9.71 2.88
N GLU A 190 10.20 8.72 2.00
CA GLU A 190 9.03 8.58 1.14
C GLU A 190 7.74 8.40 1.94
N TYR A 191 7.70 7.43 2.87
CA TYR A 191 6.52 7.15 3.69
C TYR A 191 6.18 8.29 4.67
N LEU A 192 7.17 9.13 5.00
CA LEU A 192 6.96 10.36 5.77
C LEU A 192 6.48 11.55 4.92
N GLY A 193 6.41 11.40 3.59
CA GLY A 193 6.00 12.47 2.67
C GLY A 193 7.02 13.60 2.56
N LEU A 194 8.30 13.33 2.82
CA LEU A 194 9.35 14.35 2.79
C LEU A 194 9.94 14.48 1.38
N LEU A 195 10.00 15.71 0.87
CA LEU A 195 10.66 15.98 -0.42
C LEU A 195 12.18 15.89 -0.27
N LYS A 196 12.71 16.40 0.84
CA LYS A 196 14.13 16.36 1.20
C LYS A 196 14.29 15.94 2.66
N CYS A 197 15.45 15.41 3.00
CA CYS A 197 15.66 14.93 4.37
C CYS A 197 15.80 16.07 5.38
N GLU A 198 16.16 17.28 4.92
CA GLU A 198 16.17 18.51 5.72
C GLU A 198 14.76 18.96 6.13
N ASP A 199 13.71 18.48 5.45
CA ASP A 199 12.31 18.77 5.79
C ASP A 199 11.86 17.99 7.05
N TRP A 200 12.72 17.12 7.60
CA TRP A 200 12.46 16.39 8.84
C TRP A 200 12.26 17.36 10.01
N ALA A 201 11.02 17.45 10.48
CA ALA A 201 10.59 18.42 11.48
C ALA A 201 11.17 18.18 12.89
N TYR A 202 11.65 16.97 13.18
CA TYR A 202 12.02 16.60 14.55
C TYR A 202 13.51 16.90 14.84
N PRO A 203 13.81 17.59 15.96
CA PRO A 203 15.18 17.90 16.33
C PRO A 203 15.93 16.64 16.80
N ALA A 204 17.27 16.75 16.89
CA ALA A 204 18.07 15.73 17.56
C ALA A 204 17.65 15.58 19.02
N GLY A 205 17.74 14.37 19.57
CA GLY A 205 17.22 14.04 20.90
C GLY A 205 15.78 13.52 20.89
N LYS A 206 15.09 13.54 19.74
CA LYS A 206 13.76 12.96 19.55
C LYS A 206 13.81 11.78 18.58
N GLY A 207 13.41 10.61 19.08
CA GLY A 207 13.03 9.47 18.26
C GLY A 207 11.56 9.60 17.84
N VAL A 208 11.19 8.97 16.74
CA VAL A 208 9.84 8.98 16.18
C VAL A 208 9.42 7.56 15.91
N ILE A 209 8.22 7.21 16.38
CA ILE A 209 7.54 5.99 16.01
C ILE A 209 6.27 6.43 15.28
N LYS A 210 6.09 5.98 14.04
CA LYS A 210 4.86 6.19 13.30
C LYS A 210 4.33 4.87 12.79
N PHE A 211 3.02 4.73 12.75
CA PHE A 211 2.36 3.54 12.25
C PHE A 211 1.23 3.92 11.31
N TYR A 212 1.23 3.28 10.15
CA TYR A 212 0.26 3.49 9.08
C TYR A 212 -0.21 2.16 8.53
N GLU A 213 -1.39 2.16 7.91
CA GLU A 213 -1.86 1.09 7.05
C GLU A 213 -1.74 1.52 5.58
N ASP A 214 -1.19 0.64 4.74
CA ASP A 214 -1.20 0.78 3.28
C ASP A 214 -1.73 -0.50 2.65
N GLY A 215 -2.91 -0.43 2.03
CA GLY A 215 -3.52 -1.55 1.31
C GLY A 215 -3.75 -2.81 2.14
N GLY A 216 -4.03 -2.70 3.45
CA GLY A 216 -4.18 -3.83 4.36
C GLY A 216 -2.87 -4.33 5.00
N TYR A 217 -1.77 -3.61 4.80
CA TYR A 217 -0.46 -3.94 5.37
C TYR A 217 0.02 -2.86 6.33
N GLY A 218 0.63 -3.29 7.42
CA GLY A 218 1.15 -2.38 8.45
C GLY A 218 2.54 -1.85 8.08
N ILE A 219 2.71 -0.52 8.18
CA ILE A 219 3.96 0.19 7.94
C ILE A 219 4.40 0.88 9.24
N LEU A 220 5.32 0.26 9.96
CA LEU A 220 5.90 0.80 11.18
C LEU A 220 7.21 1.52 10.84
N ILE A 221 7.29 2.80 11.16
CA ILE A 221 8.49 3.62 11.01
C ILE A 221 9.10 3.85 12.39
N VAL A 222 10.37 3.49 12.55
CA VAL A 222 11.17 3.73 13.75
C VAL A 222 12.38 4.57 13.35
N ALA A 223 12.28 5.88 13.57
CA ALA A 223 13.20 6.85 13.03
C ALA A 223 13.78 7.80 14.10
N GLY A 224 14.85 8.49 13.74
CA GLY A 224 15.49 9.49 14.60
C GLY A 224 16.60 10.20 13.85
N LYS A 225 16.95 11.42 14.25
CA LYS A 225 18.01 12.20 13.57
C LYS A 225 19.41 11.63 13.85
N THR A 226 19.58 10.96 15.00
CA THR A 226 20.82 10.34 15.43
C THR A 226 20.63 8.85 15.72
N ALA A 227 21.73 8.10 15.72
CA ALA A 227 21.76 6.70 16.14
C ALA A 227 21.09 6.45 17.51
N ASP A 228 21.29 7.38 18.45
CA ASP A 228 20.71 7.29 19.79
C ASP A 228 19.19 7.52 19.78
N ASP A 229 18.71 8.39 18.90
CA ASP A 229 17.27 8.64 18.73
C ASP A 229 16.55 7.43 18.16
N VAL A 230 17.14 6.76 17.17
CA VAL A 230 16.61 5.51 16.60
C VAL A 230 16.55 4.41 17.66
N LEU A 231 17.60 4.25 18.47
CA LEU A 231 17.62 3.23 19.52
C LEU A 231 16.60 3.49 20.63
N LYS A 232 16.36 4.76 21.01
CA LYS A 232 15.31 5.11 21.98
C LYS A 232 13.93 4.70 21.45
N ALA A 233 13.61 5.08 20.21
CA ALA A 233 12.35 4.72 19.57
C ALA A 233 12.18 3.20 19.45
N ALA A 234 13.24 2.49 19.02
CA ALA A 234 13.26 1.04 18.93
C ALA A 234 13.03 0.36 20.30
N LYS A 235 13.58 0.94 21.38
CA LYS A 235 13.38 0.42 22.74
C LYS A 235 11.95 0.61 23.23
N VAL A 236 11.31 1.74 22.94
CA VAL A 236 9.90 1.97 23.28
C VAL A 236 9.01 0.94 22.59
N ILE A 237 9.15 0.76 21.27
CA ILE A 237 8.30 -0.20 20.54
C ILE A 237 8.59 -1.65 20.97
N SER A 238 9.85 -2.00 21.24
CA SER A 238 10.22 -3.34 21.74
C SER A 238 9.71 -3.62 23.15
N ASN A 239 9.34 -2.59 23.91
CA ASN A 239 8.73 -2.69 25.24
C ASN A 239 7.34 -2.05 25.24
N HIS A 240 6.60 -2.11 24.12
CA HIS A 240 5.33 -1.41 23.93
C HIS A 240 4.34 -1.60 25.10
N ASN A 241 4.30 -2.76 25.74
CA ASN A 241 3.44 -3.06 26.89
C ASN A 241 3.76 -2.23 28.16
N GLN A 242 4.92 -1.58 28.24
CA GLN A 242 5.31 -0.66 29.32
C GLN A 242 4.88 0.78 29.04
N TYR A 243 4.34 1.04 27.84
CA TYR A 243 4.02 2.36 27.34
C TYR A 243 2.56 2.42 26.90
N SER A 244 1.88 3.55 27.13
CA SER A 244 0.52 3.78 26.64
C SER A 244 0.54 4.40 25.25
N LEU A 245 1.00 3.63 24.26
CA LEU A 245 1.03 4.04 22.86
C LEU A 245 -0.40 4.19 22.31
N LYS A 246 -0.66 5.28 21.58
CA LYS A 246 -1.95 5.62 20.98
C LYS A 246 -1.77 6.43 19.70
N GLY A 247 -2.76 6.40 18.82
CA GLY A 247 -2.77 7.12 17.56
C GLY A 247 -1.70 6.63 16.59
N SER A 248 -1.44 7.38 15.53
CA SER A 248 -0.50 6.98 14.47
C SER A 248 0.95 7.42 14.69
N GLU A 249 1.23 8.17 15.76
CA GLU A 249 2.56 8.75 16.00
C GLU A 249 2.86 8.88 17.50
N ALA A 250 4.10 8.57 17.88
CA ALA A 250 4.64 8.83 19.20
C ALA A 250 6.06 9.42 19.07
N LEU A 251 6.32 10.47 19.86
CA LEU A 251 7.66 11.06 19.98
C LEU A 251 8.34 10.50 21.22
N VAL A 252 9.62 10.17 21.07
CA VAL A 252 10.41 9.52 22.11
C VAL A 252 11.58 10.40 22.51
N SER A 253 11.60 10.82 23.76
CA SER A 253 12.67 11.59 24.37
C SER A 253 13.38 10.79 25.48
N GLY A 254 14.10 11.47 26.38
CA GLY A 254 14.85 10.83 27.45
C GLY A 254 16.19 10.22 27.00
N THR A 255 16.62 9.16 27.67
CA THR A 255 17.91 8.49 27.43
C THR A 255 17.72 7.10 26.82
N LYS A 256 18.79 6.49 26.30
CA LYS A 256 18.77 5.11 25.80
C LYS A 256 18.34 4.09 26.86
N ASP A 257 18.64 4.38 28.13
CA ASP A 257 18.28 3.50 29.24
C ASP A 257 16.86 3.74 29.74
N ASN A 258 16.41 4.99 29.69
CA ASN A 258 15.09 5.40 30.15
C ASN A 258 14.41 6.31 29.12
N PRO A 259 13.86 5.74 28.02
CA PRO A 259 13.15 6.52 27.03
C PRO A 259 11.74 6.87 27.54
N ILE A 260 11.27 8.05 27.14
CA ILE A 260 10.01 8.67 27.57
C ILE A 260 9.18 8.98 26.32
N ILE A 261 7.87 8.72 26.36
CA ILE A 261 6.94 9.17 25.32
C ILE A 261 6.45 10.57 25.68
N ASP A 262 6.51 11.49 24.72
CA ASP A 262 6.04 12.87 24.86
C ASP A 262 4.55 13.05 24.51
#